data_AF-A0A7Z0HU93-F1
#
_entry.id   AF-A0A7Z0HU93-F1
#
_cell.length_a   1.000
_cell.length_b   1.000
_cell.length_c   1.000
_cell.angle_alpha   90.00
_cell.angle_beta   90.00
_cell.angle_gamma   90.00
#
_symmetry.space_group_name_H-M   'P 1'
#
loop_
_entity.id
_entity.type
_entity.pdbx_description
1 polymer ?
#
loop_
_entity_poly.entity_id
_entity_poly.type
_entity_poly.pdbx_seq_one_letter_code
_entity_poly.pdbx_strand_id
1 'polypeptide(L)' 'MRHSFGSIVKAYRERKRLTQLELAVKSKGELSTATISKAETDPSYNPKLTTFIKFYKIMDISFEEIVATLEGTADDK' A
#
# COMPACT_ATOMS: atom_id res chain seq x y z
N MET A 1 1.67 3.49 -16.29
CA MET A 1 1.36 2.03 -16.41
C MET A 1 0.48 1.65 -15.22
N ARG A 2 -0.53 0.77 -15.32
CA ARG A 2 -1.42 0.50 -14.17
C ARG A 2 -0.65 -0.21 -13.05
N HIS A 3 -0.50 0.42 -11.89
CA HIS A 3 0.20 -0.19 -10.75
C HIS A 3 -0.73 -1.13 -9.98
N SER A 4 -0.23 -2.30 -9.55
CA SER A 4 -0.98 -3.11 -8.58
C SER A 4 -0.95 -2.44 -7.22
N PHE A 5 -2.01 -2.59 -6.43
CA PHE A 5 -2.04 -2.07 -5.06
C PHE A 5 -0.83 -2.55 -4.24
N GLY A 6 -0.47 -3.82 -4.38
CA GLY A 6 0.71 -4.42 -3.77
C GLY A 6 2.02 -3.72 -4.11
N SER A 7 2.20 -3.35 -5.38
CA SER A 7 3.39 -2.64 -5.85
C SER A 7 3.51 -1.24 -5.23
N ILE A 8 2.38 -0.54 -5.05
CA ILE A 8 2.33 0.78 -4.42
C ILE A 8 2.74 0.67 -2.94
N VAL A 9 2.16 -0.30 -2.22
CA VAL A 9 2.51 -0.57 -0.82
C VAL A 9 3.99 -0.89 -0.66
N LYS A 10 4.51 -1.79 -1.50
CA LYS A 10 5.93 -2.19 -1.49
C LYS A 10 6.84 -0.99 -1.77
N ALA A 11 6.53 -0.19 -2.79
CA ALA A 11 7.31 0.98 -3.15
C ALA A 11 7.34 2.00 -2.00
N TYR A 12 6.21 2.27 -1.35
CA TYR A 12 6.17 3.13 -0.17
C TYR A 12 7.08 2.59 0.95
N ARG A 13 6.94 1.30 1.27
CA ARG A 13 7.70 0.65 2.34
C ARG A 13 9.21 0.77 2.09
N GLU A 14 9.65 0.50 0.87
CA GLU A 14 11.06 0.57 0.46
C GLU A 14 11.59 2.01 0.45
N ARG A 15 10.83 2.99 -0.05
CA ARG A 15 11.21 4.42 0.01
C ARG A 15 11.39 4.91 1.44
N LYS A 16 10.57 4.41 2.38
CA LYS A 16 10.67 4.73 3.81
C LYS A 16 11.66 3.84 4.58
N ARG A 17 12.35 2.91 3.89
CA ARG A 17 13.31 1.95 4.47
C ARG A 17 12.71 1.12 5.61
N LEU A 18 11.44 0.76 5.48
CA LEU A 18 10.73 -0.05 6.46
C LEU A 18 10.81 -1.54 6.10
N THR A 19 10.92 -2.39 7.09
CA THR A 19 10.57 -3.81 7.01
C THR A 19 9.05 -3.98 7.04
N GLN A 20 8.54 -5.16 6.66
CA GLN A 20 7.12 -5.46 6.77
C GLN A 20 6.63 -5.44 8.23
N LEU A 21 7.51 -5.83 9.17
CA LEU A 21 7.23 -5.76 10.61
C LEU A 21 7.10 -4.31 11.07
N GLU A 22 8.01 -3.42 10.69
CA GLU A 22 7.94 -2.01 11.06
C GLU A 22 6.71 -1.32 10.46
N LEU A 23 6.29 -1.70 9.25
CA LEU A 23 5.04 -1.21 8.68
C LEU A 23 3.81 -1.71 9.47
N ALA A 24 3.81 -2.97 9.91
CA ALA A 24 2.77 -3.51 10.80
C ALA A 24 2.74 -2.78 12.15
N VAL A 25 3.90 -2.49 12.74
CA VAL A 25 4.00 -1.70 13.98
C VAL A 25 3.51 -0.28 13.77
N LYS A 26 3.87 0.36 12.64
CA LYS A 26 3.39 1.70 12.26
C LYS A 26 1.87 1.73 12.11
N SER A 27 1.26 0.63 11.67
CA SER A 27 -0.19 0.46 11.61
C SER A 27 -0.87 0.32 12.98
N LYS A 28 -0.11 0.34 14.09
CA LYS A 28 -0.60 0.03 15.44
C LYS A 28 -1.31 -1.32 15.51
N GLY A 29 -0.85 -2.29 14.71
CA GLY A 29 -1.42 -3.64 14.63
C GLY A 29 -2.68 -3.75 13.74
N GLU A 30 -3.14 -2.68 13.10
CA GLU A 30 -4.29 -2.73 12.19
C GLU A 30 -4.04 -3.58 10.94
N LEU A 31 -2.77 -3.75 10.57
CA LEU A 31 -2.27 -4.63 9.51
C LEU A 31 -1.28 -5.64 10.09
N SER A 32 -1.50 -6.92 9.79
CA SER A 32 -0.55 -7.97 10.12
C SER A 32 0.57 -8.06 9.08
N THR A 33 1.74 -8.57 9.47
CA THR A 33 2.84 -8.86 8.53
C THR A 33 2.41 -9.82 7.42
N ALA A 34 1.55 -10.80 7.72
CA ALA A 34 0.98 -11.70 6.72
C ALA A 34 0.09 -10.97 5.70
N THR A 35 -0.71 -10.00 6.15
CA THR A 35 -1.54 -9.15 5.27
C THR A 35 -0.67 -8.30 4.35
N ILE A 36 0.38 -7.68 4.89
CA ILE A 36 1.33 -6.87 4.13
C ILE A 36 2.08 -7.73 3.12
N SER A 37 2.62 -8.88 3.56
CA SER A 37 3.33 -9.82 2.70
C SER A 37 2.44 -10.30 1.54
N LYS A 38 1.20 -10.70 1.85
CA LYS A 38 0.23 -11.08 0.82
C LYS A 38 -0.02 -9.93 -0.16
N ALA A 39 -0.24 -8.71 0.34
CA ALA A 39 -0.43 -7.55 -0.53
C ALA A 39 0.77 -7.32 -1.46
N GLU A 40 2.00 -7.43 -0.98
CA GLU A 40 3.22 -7.14 -1.75
C GLU A 40 3.63 -8.26 -2.73
N THR A 41 3.17 -9.49 -2.53
CA THR A 41 3.65 -10.67 -3.28
C THR A 41 2.60 -11.30 -4.19
N ASP A 42 1.31 -11.17 -3.88
CA ASP A 42 0.23 -11.70 -4.69
C ASP A 42 -0.20 -10.66 -5.74
N PRO A 43 0.08 -10.89 -7.04
CA PRO A 43 -0.25 -9.94 -8.11
C PRO A 43 -1.77 -9.77 -8.30
N SER A 44 -2.57 -10.73 -7.84
CA SER A 44 -4.04 -10.71 -7.90
C SER A 44 -4.67 -10.16 -6.61
N TYR A 45 -3.86 -9.68 -5.67
CA TYR A 45 -4.35 -9.17 -4.40
C TYR A 45 -5.26 -7.95 -4.61
N ASN A 46 -6.54 -8.13 -4.27
CA ASN A 46 -7.52 -7.07 -4.22
C ASN A 46 -8.00 -6.91 -2.77
N PRO A 47 -7.54 -5.88 -2.03
CA PRO A 47 -7.92 -5.68 -0.64
C PRO A 47 -9.41 -5.35 -0.52
N LYS A 48 -10.03 -5.77 0.59
CA LYS A 48 -11.31 -5.20 1.01
C LYS A 48 -11.14 -3.69 1.23
N LEU A 49 -12.20 -2.91 1.02
CA LEU A 49 -12.19 -1.45 1.21
C LEU A 49 -11.64 -1.04 2.59
N THR A 50 -11.99 -1.77 3.65
CA THR A 50 -11.47 -1.52 5.00
C THR A 50 -9.96 -1.68 5.08
N THR A 51 -9.39 -2.72 4.47
CA THR A 51 -7.94 -2.94 4.40
C THR A 51 -7.26 -1.89 3.54
N PHE A 52 -7.86 -1.52 2.41
CA PHE A 52 -7.40 -0.43 1.55
C PHE A 52 -7.29 0.89 2.33
N ILE A 53 -8.33 1.25 3.10
CA ILE A 53 -8.35 2.47 3.92
C ILE A 53 -7.22 2.49 4.93
N LYS A 54 -6.95 1.35 5.57
CA LYS A 54 -5.85 1.24 6.54
C LYS A 54 -4.52 1.55 5.89
N PHE A 55 -4.21 0.91 4.76
CA PHE A 55 -2.94 1.11 4.06
C PHE A 55 -2.71 2.57 3.66
N TYR A 56 -3.63 3.22 2.94
CA TYR A 56 -3.35 4.58 2.46
C TYR A 56 -3.22 5.58 3.62
N LYS A 57 -3.98 5.40 4.71
CA LYS A 57 -3.86 6.24 5.91
C LYS A 57 -2.50 6.09 6.58
N ILE A 58 -1.96 4.87 6.67
CA ILE A 58 -0.63 4.61 7.23
C ILE A 58 0.46 5.17 6.32
N MET A 59 0.22 5.14 5.02
CA MET A 59 1.12 5.69 4.01
C MET A 59 1.13 7.21 4.01
N ASP A 60 0.14 7.86 4.65
CA ASP A 60 -0.02 9.32 4.67
C ASP A 60 -0.19 9.89 3.25
N ILE A 61 -0.98 9.19 2.44
CA ILE A 61 -1.29 9.52 1.04
C ILE A 61 -2.78 9.89 0.96
N SER A 62 -3.14 10.91 0.17
CA SER A 62 -4.55 11.25 -0.04
C SER A 62 -5.30 10.14 -0.80
N PHE A 63 -6.63 10.07 -0.64
CA PHE A 63 -7.42 9.08 -1.37
C PHE A 63 -7.31 9.28 -2.89
N GLU A 64 -7.30 10.54 -3.32
CA GLU A 64 -7.20 10.95 -4.71
C GLU A 64 -5.85 10.53 -5.32
N GLU A 65 -4.75 10.72 -4.60
CA GLU A 65 -3.40 10.36 -5.06
C GLU A 65 -3.23 8.85 -5.21
N ILE A 66 -3.73 8.03 -4.27
CA ILE A 66 -3.62 6.58 -4.40
C ILE A 66 -4.50 6.04 -5.54
N VAL A 67 -5.68 6.63 -5.77
CA VAL A 67 -6.54 6.27 -6.92
C VAL A 67 -5.87 6.66 -8.24
N ALA A 68 -5.33 7.87 -8.34
CA ALA A 68 -4.60 8.30 -9.53
C ALA A 68 -3.40 7.39 -9.84
N THR A 69 -2.67 6.97 -8.81
CA THR A 69 -1.55 6.02 -8.96
C THR A 69 -2.02 4.64 -9.44
N LEU A 70 -3.16 4.16 -8.94
CA LEU A 70 -3.77 2.90 -9.38
C LEU A 70 -4.29 2.95 -10.81
N GLU A 71 -4.76 4.10 -11.27
CA GLU A 71 -5.22 4.33 -12.64
C GLU A 71 -4.05 4.61 -13.60
N GLY A 72 -2.87 4.91 -13.07
CA GLY A 72 -1.68 5.27 -13.85
C GLY A 72 -1.73 6.70 -14.38
N THR A 73 -2.47 7.59 -13.72
CA THR A 73 -2.65 9.00 -14.06
C THR A 73 -1.79 9.93 -13.19
N ALA A 74 -1.05 9.38 -12.21
CA ALA A 74 -0.18 10.13 -11.30
C ALA A 74 1.22 10.44 -11.85
N ASP A 75 1.65 9.80 -12.95
CA ASP A 75 3.02 9.93 -13.52
C ASP A 75 3.26 11.26 -14.28
N ASP A 76 2.31 12.20 -14.28
CA ASP A 76 2.36 13.44 -15.09
C ASP A 76 2.76 14.72 -14.32
N LYS A 77 3.36 14.63 -13.12
CA LYS A 77 3.90 15.80 -12.40
C LYS A 77 5.25 15.59 -11.72
#